data_AF-A0A7C3A6M8-F1
#
_entry.id   AF-A0A7C3A6M8-F1
#
_cell.length_a   1.000
_cell.length_b   1.000
_cell.length_c   1.000
_cell.angle_alpha   90.00
_cell.angle_beta   90.00
_cell.angle_gamma   90.00
#
_symmetry.space_group_name_H-M   'P 1'
#
loop_
_entity.id
_entity.type
_entity.pdbx_description
1 polymer ?
#
loop_
_entity_poly.entity_id
_entity_poly.type
_entity_poly.pdbx_seq_one_letter_code
_entity_poly.pdbx_strand_id
1 'polypeptide(L)'
;SSKPFVKVNCAALPETLLEAELFGYERGAFTGAFEKKPGKFEIANHGTILLDEISELDTKLQSKLLQVIEDKEYPRIGGKDNIKVDVRIIATSNLDLAVALAENTFRRDLFYRLNEVSILIPALRERKEDIPLLVEHFLNMYSRKYKRKVKPPSQKIIGILKRHSWPGNVRELETLVKRYIIFGDEEVLTRFDEKAPPVKPVKSSSKLDDLVSLNSLDGT
;
A
#
# COMPACT_ATOMS: atom_id res chain seq x y z
N SER A 1 17.20 14.48 9.59
CA SER A 1 16.62 15.57 8.79
C SER A 1 15.10 15.44 8.83
N SER A 2 14.37 16.47 9.28
CA SER A 2 12.92 16.44 9.57
C SER A 2 12.08 16.92 8.37
N LYS A 3 12.23 16.27 7.22
CA LYS A 3 11.38 16.56 6.04
C LYS A 3 10.00 15.91 6.21
N PRO A 4 8.91 16.50 5.67
CA PRO A 4 7.56 15.97 5.88
C PRO A 4 7.41 14.59 5.27
N PHE A 5 6.73 13.70 5.99
CA PHE A 5 6.28 12.40 5.48
C PHE A 5 4.75 12.38 5.54
N VAL A 6 4.11 12.40 4.37
CA VAL A 6 2.66 12.51 4.23
C VAL A 6 2.11 11.19 3.69
N LYS A 7 1.20 10.55 4.44
CA LYS A 7 0.51 9.34 3.98
C LYS A 7 -0.89 9.69 3.49
N VAL A 8 -1.26 9.13 2.34
CA VAL A 8 -2.61 9.19 1.77
C VAL A 8 -3.06 7.77 1.45
N ASN A 9 -4.27 7.40 1.87
CA ASN A 9 -4.87 6.13 1.49
C ASN A 9 -5.90 6.39 0.39
N CYS A 10 -5.60 5.94 -0.82
CA CYS A 10 -6.42 6.16 -2.01
C CYS A 10 -7.75 5.40 -1.94
N ALA A 11 -7.79 4.29 -1.20
CA ALA A 11 -9.01 3.50 -1.00
C ALA A 11 -9.96 4.08 0.07
N ALA A 12 -9.51 5.05 0.87
CA ALA A 12 -10.22 5.47 2.08
C ALA A 12 -11.26 6.58 1.83
N LEU A 13 -11.22 7.25 0.68
CA LEU A 13 -12.07 8.39 0.37
C LEU A 13 -12.73 8.22 -1.00
N PRO A 14 -13.96 8.75 -1.19
CA PRO A 14 -14.53 8.92 -2.52
C PRO A 14 -13.61 9.74 -3.44
N GLU A 15 -13.64 9.45 -4.73
CA GLU A 15 -12.80 10.09 -5.78
C GLU A 15 -12.72 11.61 -5.65
N THR A 16 -13.86 12.29 -5.51
CA THR A 16 -13.90 13.76 -5.47
C THR A 16 -13.22 14.34 -4.22
N LEU A 17 -13.34 13.66 -3.09
CA LEU A 17 -12.66 14.04 -1.85
C LEU A 17 -11.17 13.69 -1.91
N LEU A 18 -10.82 12.58 -2.57
CA LEU A 18 -9.43 12.21 -2.79
C LEU A 18 -8.71 13.21 -3.71
N GLU A 19 -9.36 13.68 -4.78
CA GLU A 19 -8.86 14.76 -5.65
C GLU A 19 -8.53 16.00 -4.82
N ALA A 20 -9.49 16.42 -3.98
CA ALA A 20 -9.36 17.61 -3.13
C ALA A 20 -8.31 17.45 -2.04
N GLU A 21 -8.14 16.26 -1.47
CA GLU A 21 -7.05 16.00 -0.52
C GLU A 21 -5.69 16.04 -1.22
N LEU A 22 -5.52 15.33 -2.34
CA LEU A 22 -4.23 15.24 -3.03
C LEU A 22 -3.75 16.60 -3.56
N PHE A 23 -4.62 17.31 -4.28
CA PHE A 23 -4.24 18.50 -5.05
C PHE A 23 -4.72 19.81 -4.42
N GLY A 24 -5.58 19.77 -3.40
CA GLY A 24 -6.13 20.98 -2.81
C GLY A 24 -7.12 21.69 -3.73
N TYR A 25 -7.71 22.77 -3.24
CA TYR A 25 -8.71 23.53 -3.99
C TYR A 25 -8.68 25.02 -3.64
N GLU A 26 -9.10 25.82 -4.60
CA GLU A 26 -9.36 27.24 -4.39
C GLU A 26 -10.78 27.49 -3.88
N ARG A 27 -10.99 28.65 -3.26
CA ARG A 27 -12.33 29.07 -2.85
C ARG A 27 -13.25 29.14 -4.07
N GLY A 28 -14.42 28.51 -3.98
CA GLY A 28 -15.42 28.46 -5.04
C GLY A 28 -15.18 27.38 -6.10
N ALA A 29 -14.21 26.48 -5.91
CA ALA A 29 -13.93 25.39 -6.85
C ALA A 29 -15.10 24.40 -7.01
N PHE A 30 -15.90 24.21 -5.96
CA PHE A 30 -17.12 23.39 -5.95
C PHE A 30 -18.06 23.87 -4.84
N THR A 31 -19.30 23.37 -4.84
CA THR A 31 -20.29 23.69 -3.80
C THR A 31 -19.79 23.23 -2.42
N GLY A 32 -19.52 24.17 -1.51
CA GLY A 32 -18.93 23.89 -0.20
C GLY A 32 -17.44 24.26 -0.07
N ALA A 33 -16.77 24.68 -1.15
CA ALA A 33 -15.41 25.22 -1.11
C ALA A 33 -15.40 26.68 -0.61
N PHE A 34 -15.75 26.89 0.66
CA PHE A 34 -15.83 28.24 1.26
C PHE A 34 -14.46 28.89 1.48
N GLU A 35 -13.43 28.08 1.64
CA GLU A 35 -12.05 28.50 1.85
C GLU A 35 -11.13 27.84 0.83
N LYS A 36 -9.90 28.34 0.72
CA LYS A 36 -8.84 27.63 -0.02
C LYS A 36 -8.21 26.58 0.90
N LYS A 37 -7.81 25.43 0.35
CA LYS A 37 -7.14 24.36 1.11
C LYS A 37 -5.95 23.82 0.33
N PRO A 38 -4.74 23.75 0.92
CA PRO A 38 -3.58 23.16 0.27
C PRO A 38 -3.72 21.64 0.14
N GLY A 39 -3.22 21.09 -0.96
CA GLY A 39 -3.18 19.65 -1.20
C GLY A 39 -2.07 18.93 -0.43
N LYS A 40 -2.14 17.59 -0.36
CA LYS A 40 -1.10 16.75 0.24
C LYS A 40 0.24 16.86 -0.48
N PHE A 41 0.25 17.08 -1.80
CA PHE A 41 1.49 17.32 -2.53
C PHE A 41 2.21 18.60 -2.08
N GLU A 42 1.48 19.68 -1.81
CA GLU A 42 2.06 20.92 -1.25
C GLU A 42 2.60 20.69 0.15
N ILE A 43 1.83 19.98 0.99
CA ILE A 43 2.23 19.67 2.37
C ILE A 43 3.48 18.77 2.39
N ALA A 44 3.62 17.88 1.41
CA ALA A 44 4.75 16.98 1.26
C ALA A 44 5.97 17.62 0.57
N ASN A 45 5.89 18.90 0.17
CA ASN A 45 6.94 19.56 -0.59
C ASN A 45 8.31 19.47 0.12
N HIS A 46 9.35 19.17 -0.65
CA HIS A 46 10.70 18.82 -0.23
C HIS A 46 10.83 17.58 0.67
N GLY A 47 9.76 16.79 0.80
CA GLY A 47 9.69 15.58 1.62
C GLY A 47 9.25 14.34 0.84
N THR A 48 8.37 13.53 1.43
CA THR A 48 7.90 12.27 0.86
C THR A 48 6.40 12.12 1.01
N ILE A 49 5.74 11.68 -0.05
CA ILE A 49 4.34 11.26 -0.03
C ILE A 49 4.25 9.75 -0.25
N LEU A 50 3.46 9.08 0.59
CA LEU A 50 3.08 7.67 0.46
C LEU A 50 1.64 7.60 -0.06
N LEU A 51 1.46 7.09 -1.27
CA LEU A 51 0.19 6.79 -1.89
C LEU A 51 -0.14 5.32 -1.66
N ASP A 52 -0.96 5.06 -0.64
CA ASP A 52 -1.37 3.71 -0.25
C ASP A 52 -2.55 3.25 -1.11
N GLU A 53 -2.48 2.03 -1.66
CA GLU A 53 -3.50 1.45 -2.55
C GLU A 53 -3.75 2.26 -3.83
N ILE A 54 -2.67 2.59 -4.55
CA ILE A 54 -2.71 3.44 -5.76
C ILE A 54 -3.57 2.86 -6.90
N SER A 55 -3.79 1.55 -6.90
CA SER A 55 -4.67 0.85 -7.85
C SER A 55 -6.13 1.30 -7.76
N GLU A 56 -6.53 1.94 -6.66
CA GLU A 56 -7.89 2.44 -6.44
C GLU A 56 -8.13 3.84 -7.04
N LEU A 57 -7.09 4.48 -7.61
CA LEU A 57 -7.28 5.74 -8.33
C LEU A 57 -8.06 5.51 -9.63
N ASP A 58 -9.05 6.35 -9.91
CA ASP A 58 -9.68 6.40 -11.23
C ASP A 58 -8.71 6.97 -12.30
N THR A 59 -9.06 6.79 -13.56
CA THR A 59 -8.24 7.21 -14.70
C THR A 59 -7.98 8.73 -14.75
N LYS A 60 -8.90 9.56 -14.24
CA LYS A 60 -8.77 11.02 -14.23
C LYS A 60 -7.72 11.46 -13.19
N LEU A 61 -7.78 10.90 -11.98
CA LEU A 61 -6.78 11.11 -10.93
C LEU A 61 -5.42 10.55 -11.34
N GLN A 62 -5.38 9.39 -12.00
CA GLN A 62 -4.14 8.85 -12.56
C GLN A 62 -3.49 9.82 -13.56
N SER A 63 -4.29 10.48 -14.40
CA SER A 63 -3.80 11.47 -15.38
C SER A 63 -3.21 12.71 -14.69
N LYS A 64 -3.87 13.21 -13.65
CA LYS A 64 -3.34 14.33 -12.84
C LYS A 64 -2.09 13.95 -12.06
N LEU A 65 -2.05 12.73 -11.51
CA LEU A 65 -0.86 12.24 -10.83
C LEU A 65 0.34 12.14 -11.77
N LEU A 66 0.12 11.63 -12.99
CA LEU A 66 1.16 11.59 -14.03
C LEU A 66 1.69 12.99 -14.31
N GLN A 67 0.81 13.99 -14.47
CA GLN A 67 1.22 15.39 -14.66
C GLN A 67 2.14 15.88 -13.53
N VAL A 68 1.79 15.61 -12.27
CA VAL A 68 2.65 15.97 -11.11
C VAL A 68 4.01 15.26 -11.17
N ILE A 69 4.03 13.99 -11.57
CA ILE A 69 5.26 13.20 -11.64
C ILE A 69 6.20 13.75 -12.72
N GLU A 70 5.66 14.12 -13.88
CA GLU A 70 6.43 14.56 -15.04
C GLU A 70 6.83 16.03 -14.95
N ASP A 71 5.85 16.92 -14.72
CA ASP A 71 6.05 18.37 -14.79
C ASP A 71 6.57 18.95 -13.47
N LYS A 72 6.45 18.19 -12.37
CA LYS A 72 6.72 18.67 -11.00
C LYS A 72 5.88 19.88 -10.62
N GLU A 73 4.74 20.06 -11.28
CA GLU A 73 3.78 21.11 -10.99
C GLU A 73 2.35 20.69 -11.31
N TYR A 74 1.38 21.34 -10.67
CA TYR A 74 -0.03 21.14 -10.94
C TYR A 74 -0.88 22.31 -10.44
N PRO A 75 -2.06 22.54 -11.02
CA PRO A 75 -3.02 23.49 -10.49
C PRO A 75 -3.90 22.86 -9.40
N ARG A 76 -4.27 23.65 -8.39
CA ARG A 76 -5.37 23.30 -7.47
C ARG A 76 -6.68 23.13 -8.23
N ILE A 77 -7.63 22.40 -7.65
CA ILE A 77 -8.99 22.33 -8.20
C ILE A 77 -9.59 23.75 -8.21
N GLY A 78 -10.08 24.17 -9.38
CA GLY A 78 -10.60 25.53 -9.59
C GLY A 78 -9.55 26.64 -9.65
N GLY A 79 -8.26 26.30 -9.48
CA GLY A 79 -7.15 27.23 -9.59
C GLY A 79 -6.63 27.34 -11.03
N LYS A 80 -6.00 28.48 -11.35
CA LYS A 80 -5.29 28.70 -12.61
C LYS A 80 -3.77 28.65 -12.47
N ASP A 81 -3.28 28.89 -11.26
CA ASP A 81 -1.85 28.94 -10.99
C ASP A 81 -1.29 27.55 -10.74
N ASN A 82 -0.20 27.21 -11.43
CA ASN A 82 0.55 25.99 -11.20
C ASN A 82 1.38 26.11 -9.91
N ILE A 83 1.36 25.04 -9.13
CA ILE A 83 2.11 24.89 -7.88
C ILE A 83 3.24 23.93 -8.14
N LYS A 84 4.48 24.41 -8.02
CA LYS A 84 5.68 23.59 -8.13
C LYS A 84 5.92 22.79 -6.86
N VAL A 85 6.21 21.51 -7.01
CA VAL A 85 6.47 20.58 -5.90
C VAL A 85 7.67 19.69 -6.20
N ASP A 86 8.52 19.53 -5.19
CA ASP A 86 9.65 18.61 -5.18
C ASP A 86 9.38 17.53 -4.13
N VAL A 87 8.77 16.43 -4.55
CA VAL A 87 8.28 15.39 -3.64
C VAL A 87 8.79 14.04 -4.08
N ARG A 88 9.36 13.28 -3.13
CA ARG A 88 9.61 11.86 -3.32
C ARG A 88 8.29 11.10 -3.20
N ILE A 89 7.94 10.32 -4.22
CA ILE A 89 6.70 9.53 -4.23
C ILE A 89 7.03 8.08 -3.91
N ILE A 90 6.27 7.49 -3.00
CA ILE A 90 6.24 6.06 -2.73
C ILE A 90 4.79 5.62 -2.96
N ALA A 91 4.58 4.58 -3.75
CA ALA A 91 3.27 4.00 -3.98
C ALA A 91 3.22 2.55 -3.52
N THR A 92 2.07 2.12 -3.01
CA THR A 92 1.79 0.71 -2.70
C THR A 92 0.53 0.31 -3.45
N SER A 93 0.40 -0.98 -3.72
CA SER A 93 -0.83 -1.58 -4.23
C SER A 93 -0.96 -2.99 -3.68
N ASN A 94 -2.16 -3.35 -3.27
CA ASN A 94 -2.56 -4.72 -2.93
C ASN A 94 -2.91 -5.56 -4.17
N LEU A 95 -3.22 -4.92 -5.30
CA LEU A 95 -3.53 -5.56 -6.57
C LEU A 95 -2.26 -5.71 -7.39
N ASP A 96 -2.24 -6.76 -8.21
CA ASP A 96 -1.24 -6.87 -9.25
C ASP A 96 -1.55 -5.83 -10.33
N LEU A 97 -0.74 -4.76 -10.39
CA LEU A 97 -0.91 -3.71 -11.38
C LEU A 97 -0.85 -4.25 -12.81
N ALA A 98 -0.19 -5.38 -13.08
CA ALA A 98 -0.21 -6.01 -14.39
C ALA A 98 -1.62 -6.45 -14.80
N VAL A 99 -2.44 -6.90 -13.85
CA VAL A 99 -3.86 -7.22 -14.07
C VAL A 99 -4.65 -5.94 -14.36
N ALA A 100 -4.44 -4.88 -13.57
CA ALA A 100 -5.12 -3.60 -13.77
C ALA A 100 -4.77 -2.95 -15.13
N LEU A 101 -3.54 -3.14 -15.61
CA LEU A 101 -3.12 -2.74 -16.97
C LEU A 101 -3.84 -3.55 -18.06
N ALA A 102 -4.05 -4.85 -17.85
CA ALA A 102 -4.75 -5.72 -18.79
C ALA A 102 -6.25 -5.37 -18.87
N GLU A 103 -6.85 -4.97 -17.74
CA GLU A 103 -8.24 -4.53 -17.65
C GLU A 103 -8.46 -3.07 -18.07
N ASN A 104 -7.39 -2.33 -18.43
CA ASN A 104 -7.39 -0.90 -18.73
C ASN A 104 -7.96 -0.02 -17.60
N THR A 105 -7.92 -0.50 -16.36
CA THR A 105 -8.29 0.26 -15.16
C THR A 105 -7.11 1.07 -14.61
N PHE A 106 -5.89 0.75 -15.03
CA PHE A 106 -4.68 1.51 -14.72
C PHE A 106 -3.95 1.93 -15.99
N ARG A 107 -3.47 3.17 -16.03
CA ARG A 107 -2.75 3.71 -17.19
C ARG A 107 -1.33 3.16 -17.28
N ARG A 108 -0.94 2.72 -18.48
CA ARG A 108 0.40 2.16 -18.76
C ARG A 108 1.51 3.19 -18.53
N ASP A 109 1.31 4.44 -18.94
CA ASP A 109 2.30 5.51 -18.78
C ASP A 109 2.61 5.81 -17.31
N LEU A 110 1.58 5.92 -16.47
CA LEU A 110 1.73 6.08 -15.03
C LEU A 110 2.42 4.88 -14.39
N PHE A 111 2.06 3.65 -14.80
CA PHE A 111 2.73 2.44 -14.31
C PHE A 111 4.24 2.49 -14.55
N TYR A 112 4.68 2.80 -15.77
CA TYR A 112 6.11 2.85 -16.08
C TYR A 112 6.85 3.96 -15.32
N ARG A 113 6.20 5.10 -15.05
CA ARG A 113 6.78 6.16 -14.22
C ARG A 113 6.92 5.78 -12.75
N LEU A 114 5.99 5.00 -12.21
CA LEU A 114 6.03 4.56 -10.81
C LEU A 114 6.93 3.33 -10.63
N ASN A 115 7.01 2.45 -11.63
CA ASN A 115 7.69 1.17 -11.56
C ASN A 115 9.19 1.26 -11.93
N GLU A 116 9.80 2.43 -11.81
CA GLU A 116 11.25 2.62 -12.00
C GLU A 116 12.04 1.84 -10.94
N VAL A 117 11.54 1.81 -9.70
CA VAL A 117 12.05 0.96 -8.61
C VAL A 117 10.88 0.27 -7.94
N SER A 118 10.84 -1.06 -8.02
CA SER A 118 9.76 -1.88 -7.47
C SER A 118 10.28 -2.81 -6.38
N ILE A 119 9.57 -2.89 -5.25
CA ILE A 119 9.88 -3.79 -4.14
C ILE A 119 8.67 -4.69 -3.91
N LEU A 120 8.81 -5.97 -4.28
CA LEU A 120 7.80 -6.97 -3.97
C LEU A 120 7.98 -7.44 -2.52
N ILE A 121 6.95 -7.26 -1.69
CA ILE A 121 6.94 -7.74 -0.31
C ILE A 121 6.32 -9.15 -0.29
N PRO A 122 7.08 -10.22 0.01
CA PRO A 122 6.56 -11.57 0.02
C PRO A 122 5.54 -11.76 1.15
N ALA A 123 4.57 -12.64 0.88
CA ALA A 123 3.56 -13.01 1.87
C ALA A 123 4.22 -13.72 3.06
N LEU A 124 3.63 -13.64 4.25
CA LEU A 124 4.23 -14.22 5.46
C LEU A 124 4.47 -15.73 5.35
N ARG A 125 3.63 -16.45 4.59
CA ARG A 125 3.80 -17.88 4.27
C ARG A 125 5.05 -18.21 3.45
N GLU A 126 5.61 -17.25 2.73
CA GLU A 126 6.85 -17.40 1.94
C GLU A 126 8.10 -17.05 2.76
N ARG A 127 7.92 -16.39 3.91
CA ARG A 127 8.99 -15.99 4.85
C ARG A 127 8.67 -16.45 6.28
N LYS A 128 8.38 -17.74 6.42
CA LYS A 128 8.00 -18.36 7.71
C LYS A 128 9.07 -18.25 8.80
N GLU A 129 10.32 -18.07 8.40
CA GLU A 129 11.44 -17.89 9.32
C GLU A 129 11.42 -16.53 10.04
N ASP A 130 10.67 -15.54 9.54
CA ASP A 130 10.48 -14.25 10.21
C ASP A 130 9.45 -14.34 11.35
N ILE A 131 8.60 -15.38 11.37
CA ILE A 131 7.48 -15.51 12.33
C ILE A 131 7.95 -15.44 13.79
N PRO A 132 8.99 -16.17 14.24
CA PRO A 132 9.45 -16.09 15.63
C PRO A 132 9.88 -14.66 16.03
N LEU A 133 10.60 -13.96 15.14
CA LEU A 133 11.06 -12.59 15.37
C LEU A 133 9.89 -11.60 15.42
N LEU A 134 8.91 -11.76 14.54
CA LEU A 134 7.68 -10.95 14.54
C LEU A 134 6.86 -11.18 15.81
N VAL A 135 6.71 -12.43 16.24
CA VAL A 135 6.03 -12.77 17.49
C VAL A 135 6.72 -12.10 18.67
N GLU A 136 8.05 -12.23 18.77
CA GLU A 136 8.83 -11.58 19.83
C GLU A 136 8.67 -10.05 19.80
N HIS A 137 8.73 -9.44 18.62
CA HIS A 137 8.53 -8.01 18.45
C HIS A 137 7.16 -7.56 18.96
N PHE A 138 6.08 -8.24 18.55
CA PHE A 138 4.72 -7.91 18.99
C PHE A 138 4.51 -8.17 20.48
N LEU A 139 5.05 -9.26 21.02
CA LEU A 139 5.06 -9.52 22.46
C LEU A 139 5.66 -8.36 23.23
N ASN A 140 6.86 -7.93 22.84
CA ASN A 140 7.55 -6.82 23.50
C ASN A 140 6.78 -5.49 23.38
N MET A 141 6.25 -5.19 22.20
CA MET A 141 5.47 -3.98 21.95
C MET A 141 4.21 -3.93 22.82
N TYR A 142 3.43 -5.00 22.81
CA TYR A 142 2.13 -5.04 23.46
C TYR A 142 2.20 -5.35 24.95
N SER A 143 3.20 -6.08 25.43
CA SER A 143 3.47 -6.23 26.86
C SER A 143 3.74 -4.89 27.54
N ARG A 144 4.49 -4.00 26.87
CA ARG A 144 4.71 -2.62 27.35
C ARG A 144 3.40 -1.81 27.32
N LYS A 145 2.66 -1.88 26.21
CA LYS A 145 1.39 -1.15 26.04
C LYS A 145 0.33 -1.53 27.07
N TYR A 146 0.17 -2.82 27.35
CA TYR A 146 -0.83 -3.35 28.29
C TYR A 146 -0.33 -3.53 29.72
N LYS A 147 0.95 -3.19 29.99
CA LYS A 147 1.62 -3.43 31.28
C LYS A 147 1.45 -4.87 31.78
N ARG A 148 1.48 -5.84 30.85
CA ARG A 148 1.32 -7.27 31.13
C ARG A 148 2.53 -8.04 30.64
N LYS A 149 3.10 -8.86 31.51
CA LYS A 149 4.15 -9.81 31.15
C LYS A 149 3.50 -11.16 30.85
N VAL A 150 3.64 -11.63 29.62
CA VAL A 150 3.32 -13.00 29.24
C VAL A 150 4.62 -13.74 28.93
N LYS A 151 4.59 -15.06 29.08
CA LYS A 151 5.75 -15.88 28.72
C LYS A 151 5.91 -15.89 27.19
N PRO A 152 7.12 -16.08 26.67
CA PRO A 152 7.29 -16.40 25.26
C PRO A 152 6.54 -17.70 24.93
N PRO A 153 5.90 -17.80 23.74
CA PRO A 153 5.30 -19.05 23.28
C PRO A 153 6.33 -20.17 23.22
N SER A 154 5.89 -21.37 23.55
CA SER A 154 6.66 -22.60 23.43
C SER A 154 7.08 -22.86 21.99
N GLN A 155 8.16 -23.62 21.81
CA GLN A 155 8.61 -24.01 20.47
C GLN A 155 7.56 -24.81 19.69
N LYS A 156 6.70 -25.55 20.41
CA LYS A 156 5.56 -26.26 19.82
C LYS A 156 4.60 -25.28 19.15
N ILE A 157 4.24 -24.19 19.83
CA ILE A 157 3.36 -23.17 19.29
C ILE A 157 4.01 -22.41 18.15
N ILE A 158 5.30 -22.03 18.27
CA ILE A 158 6.03 -21.43 17.14
C ILE A 158 6.00 -22.35 15.90
N GLY A 159 6.18 -23.65 16.08
CA GLY A 159 6.05 -24.63 15.00
C GLY A 159 4.65 -24.67 14.37
N ILE A 160 3.58 -24.51 15.17
CA ILE A 160 2.20 -24.39 14.67
C ILE A 160 2.01 -23.10 13.87
N LEU A 161 2.46 -21.96 14.40
CA LEU A 161 2.39 -20.66 13.72
C LEU A 161 3.13 -20.68 12.37
N LYS A 162 4.28 -21.37 12.27
CA LYS A 162 5.01 -21.54 11.02
C LYS A 162 4.26 -22.38 9.96
N ARG A 163 3.35 -23.27 10.37
CA ARG A 163 2.58 -24.10 9.43
C ARG A 163 1.34 -23.40 8.89
N HIS A 164 0.84 -22.37 9.56
CA HIS A 164 -0.32 -21.61 9.12
C HIS A 164 -0.05 -20.86 7.81
N SER A 165 -1.11 -20.63 7.01
CA SER A 165 -1.03 -19.99 5.69
C SER A 165 -1.03 -18.45 5.74
N TRP A 166 -1.43 -17.88 6.87
CA TRP A 166 -1.47 -16.44 7.15
C TRP A 166 -2.14 -15.60 6.04
N PRO A 167 -3.43 -15.85 5.72
CA PRO A 167 -4.15 -15.06 4.73
C PRO A 167 -4.16 -13.55 5.05
N GLY A 168 -4.19 -13.17 6.34
CA GLY A 168 -4.07 -11.78 6.77
C GLY A 168 -2.63 -11.31 7.04
N ASN A 169 -1.63 -12.11 6.65
CA ASN A 169 -0.20 -11.83 6.78
C ASN A 169 0.19 -11.34 8.20
N VAL A 170 1.02 -10.32 8.28
CA VAL A 170 1.54 -9.75 9.53
C VAL A 170 0.43 -9.18 10.40
N ARG A 171 -0.64 -8.63 9.82
CA ARG A 171 -1.78 -8.05 10.57
C ARG A 171 -2.54 -9.13 11.37
N GLU A 172 -2.71 -10.30 10.77
CA GLU A 172 -3.33 -11.45 11.44
C GLU A 172 -2.45 -11.97 12.58
N LEU A 173 -1.16 -12.16 12.32
CA LEU A 173 -0.19 -12.58 13.33
C LEU A 173 -0.17 -11.60 14.52
N GLU A 174 -0.11 -10.30 14.23
CA GLU A 174 -0.16 -9.25 15.24
C GLU A 174 -1.43 -9.33 16.10
N THR A 175 -2.59 -9.51 15.45
CA THR A 175 -3.88 -9.65 16.14
C THR A 175 -3.89 -10.87 17.06
N LEU A 176 -3.34 -11.99 16.60
CA LEU A 176 -3.28 -13.23 17.37
C LEU A 176 -2.38 -13.08 18.60
N VAL A 177 -1.18 -12.49 18.44
CA VAL A 177 -0.25 -12.21 19.56
C VAL A 177 -0.86 -11.22 20.54
N LYS A 178 -1.56 -10.19 20.04
CA LYS A 178 -2.29 -9.24 20.88
C LYS A 178 -3.36 -9.93 21.73
N ARG A 179 -4.15 -10.86 21.16
CA ARG A 179 -5.13 -11.67 21.90
C ARG A 179 -4.43 -12.51 22.97
N TYR A 180 -3.31 -13.16 22.65
CA TYR A 180 -2.52 -13.91 23.62
C TYR A 180 -2.12 -13.08 24.84
N ILE A 181 -1.69 -11.83 24.67
CA ILE A 181 -1.31 -10.94 25.79
C ILE A 181 -2.52 -10.55 26.65
N ILE A 182 -3.69 -10.40 26.03
CA ILE A 182 -4.94 -10.03 26.72
C ILE A 182 -5.50 -11.21 27.52
N PHE A 183 -5.43 -12.43 26.99
CA PHE A 183 -5.97 -13.61 27.68
C PHE A 183 -4.94 -14.30 28.59
N GLY A 184 -3.64 -14.20 28.27
CA GLY A 184 -2.56 -14.86 29.00
C GLY A 184 -2.48 -16.37 28.77
N ASP A 185 -3.26 -16.89 27.81
CA ASP A 185 -3.40 -18.32 27.52
C ASP A 185 -2.85 -18.66 26.13
N GLU A 186 -1.85 -19.54 26.10
CA GLU A 186 -1.14 -19.95 24.88
C GLU A 186 -2.06 -20.70 23.90
N GLU A 187 -3.16 -21.30 24.38
CA GLU A 187 -4.15 -21.94 23.50
C GLU A 187 -4.74 -20.96 22.48
N VAL A 188 -4.82 -19.67 22.80
CA VAL A 188 -5.30 -18.62 21.90
C VAL A 188 -4.47 -18.56 20.62
N LEU A 189 -3.17 -18.87 20.68
CA LEU A 189 -2.27 -18.89 19.52
C LEU A 189 -2.51 -20.06 18.57
N THR A 190 -3.41 -20.98 18.91
CA THR A 190 -3.82 -22.10 18.05
C THR A 190 -5.20 -21.89 17.41
N ARG A 191 -5.95 -20.87 17.85
CA ARG A 191 -7.29 -20.54 17.37
C ARG A 191 -7.21 -19.56 16.20
N PHE A 192 -6.85 -20.07 15.04
CA PHE A 192 -6.88 -19.32 13.79
C PHE A 192 -8.34 -19.01 13.42
N ASP A 193 -8.66 -17.76 13.07
CA ASP A 193 -10.01 -17.40 12.60
C ASP A 193 -10.20 -18.05 11.21
N GLU A 194 -10.93 -19.16 11.12
CA GLU A 194 -11.16 -19.93 9.87
C GLU A 194 -11.95 -19.16 8.77
N LYS A 195 -12.34 -17.90 9.01
CA LYS A 195 -13.23 -17.12 8.14
C LYS A 195 -12.53 -16.19 7.15
N ALA A 196 -11.25 -16.37 6.85
CA ALA A 196 -10.62 -15.67 5.74
C ALA A 196 -10.87 -16.44 4.43
N PRO A 197 -11.48 -15.85 3.38
CA PRO A 197 -11.62 -16.52 2.09
C PRO A 197 -10.23 -16.91 1.55
N PRO A 198 -10.11 -18.01 0.79
CA PRO A 198 -8.84 -18.42 0.21
C PRO A 198 -8.32 -17.30 -0.68
N VAL A 199 -7.18 -16.70 -0.28
CA VAL A 199 -6.44 -15.75 -1.11
C VAL A 199 -5.99 -16.53 -2.34
N LYS A 200 -6.52 -16.19 -3.52
CA LYS A 200 -6.05 -16.78 -4.78
C LYS A 200 -4.54 -16.56 -4.86
N PRO A 201 -3.73 -17.61 -5.13
CA PRO A 201 -2.31 -17.41 -5.31
C PRO A 201 -2.11 -16.44 -6.47
N VAL A 202 -1.48 -15.29 -6.18
CA VAL A 202 -0.91 -14.43 -7.22
C VAL A 202 0.12 -15.31 -7.92
N LYS A 203 -0.18 -15.75 -9.13
CA LYS A 203 0.78 -16.50 -9.93
C LYS A 203 1.97 -15.58 -10.15
N SER A 204 3.14 -15.95 -9.64
CA SER A 204 4.39 -15.37 -10.11
C SER A 204 4.47 -15.65 -11.60
N SER A 205 4.21 -14.64 -12.44
CA SER A 205 4.36 -14.74 -13.89
C SER A 205 5.85 -14.70 -14.25
N SER A 206 6.54 -15.81 -14.01
CA SER A 206 7.78 -16.10 -14.72
C SER A 206 7.43 -16.54 -16.15
N LYS A 207 7.09 -15.58 -17.02
CA LYS A 207 7.09 -15.73 -18.47
C LYS A 207 7.39 -14.39 -19.13
N LEU A 208 8.68 -14.06 -19.16
CA LEU A 208 9.23 -13.02 -20.03
C LEU A 208 9.97 -13.61 -21.24
N ASP A 209 9.80 -14.91 -21.51
CA ASP A 209 10.46 -15.59 -22.64
C ASP A 209 9.53 -15.80 -23.85
N ASP A 210 8.21 -15.59 -23.72
CA ASP A 210 7.25 -15.85 -24.80
C ASP A 210 6.92 -14.61 -25.65
N LEU A 211 7.57 -13.45 -25.43
CA LEU A 211 7.33 -12.20 -26.18
C LEU A 211 8.42 -11.84 -27.20
N VAL A 212 9.42 -12.70 -27.43
CA VAL A 212 10.49 -12.45 -28.42
C VAL A 212 10.19 -13.07 -29.80
N SER A 213 9.12 -13.84 -29.97
CA SER A 213 8.90 -14.63 -31.20
C SER A 213 7.87 -14.06 -32.20
N LEU A 214 7.52 -12.77 -32.17
CA LEU A 214 6.52 -12.20 -33.09
C LEU A 214 6.99 -11.02 -33.95
N ASN A 215 8.30 -10.75 -34.04
CA ASN A 215 8.86 -9.82 -35.02
C ASN A 215 9.88 -10.52 -35.91
N SER A 216 9.39 -11.42 -36.76
CA SER A 216 10.13 -11.83 -37.95
C SER A 216 9.17 -12.43 -38.97
N LEU A 217 8.47 -11.56 -39.70
CA LEU A 217 8.11 -11.79 -41.10
C LEU A 217 8.24 -10.45 -41.84
N ASP A 218 9.39 -10.32 -42.47
CA ASP A 218 9.75 -9.27 -43.43
C ASP A 218 8.91 -9.36 -44.72
N GLY A 219 8.99 -8.26 -45.46
CA GLY A 219 8.29 -7.96 -46.70
C GLY A 219 8.28 -9.02 -47.80
N THR A 220 7.20 -8.98 -48.58
CA THR A 220 7.22 -8.56 -50.00
C THR A 220 5.82 -8.17 -50.42
#